data_AF-A0A960E304-F1
#
_entry.id   AF-A0A960E304-F1
#
_cell.length_a   1.000
_cell.length_b   1.000
_cell.length_c   1.000
_cell.angle_alpha   90.00
_cell.angle_beta   90.00
_cell.angle_gamma   90.00
#
_symmetry.space_group_name_H-M   'P 1'
#
loop_
_entity.id
_entity.type
_entity.pdbx_description
1 polymer ?
#
loop_
_entity_poly.entity_id
_entity_poly.type
_entity_poly.pdbx_seq_one_letter_code
_entity_poly.pdbx_strand_id
1 'polypeptide(L)'
;MTTTERQRLDLHHRLDEALGPDHAATLMDSLSPIPWTELATKEDLADLRAELDLRFDRVDLRFEQIDLRFDQIDARFDQIDARFERIDARFDQVDGRLTLIDGRFEVEMALLRGELAEFRATLSADLMRQLVVIHAATVALIVGLLYGGSALLG
;
A
#
# COMPACT_ATOMS: atom_id res chain seq x y z
N MET A 1 57.50 -28.73 -15.36
CA MET A 1 58.53 -29.26 -16.28
C MET A 1 58.36 -28.53 -17.59
N THR A 2 59.24 -27.57 -17.87
CA THR A 2 59.21 -26.75 -19.09
C THR A 2 59.79 -27.56 -20.24
N THR A 3 58.96 -28.42 -20.85
CA THR A 3 59.25 -29.06 -22.14
C THR A 3 59.13 -28.02 -23.24
N THR A 4 60.09 -27.10 -23.17
CA THR A 4 60.34 -25.98 -24.08
C THR A 4 60.66 -26.58 -25.44
N GLU A 5 60.32 -25.90 -26.53
CA GLU A 5 60.63 -26.24 -27.93
C GLU A 5 61.95 -27.01 -28.19
N ARG A 6 62.98 -26.74 -27.38
CA ARG A 6 64.22 -27.51 -27.28
C ARG A 6 64.05 -29.03 -27.12
N GLN A 7 63.11 -29.49 -26.28
CA GLN A 7 62.83 -30.92 -26.06
C GLN A 7 62.10 -31.54 -27.25
N ARG A 8 61.27 -30.77 -27.97
CA ARG A 8 60.65 -31.20 -29.22
C ARG A 8 61.71 -31.38 -30.31
N LEU A 9 62.65 -30.44 -30.39
CA LEU A 9 63.73 -30.46 -31.37
C LEU A 9 64.77 -31.56 -31.08
N ASP A 10 65.09 -31.80 -29.79
CA ASP A 10 65.91 -32.93 -29.35
C ASP A 10 65.23 -34.28 -29.66
N LEU A 11 63.93 -34.39 -29.40
CA LEU A 11 63.15 -35.58 -29.74
C LEU A 11 63.12 -35.81 -31.26
N HIS A 12 63.04 -34.75 -32.08
CA HIS A 12 63.08 -34.87 -33.55
C HIS A 12 64.40 -35.45 -34.01
N HIS A 13 65.51 -34.89 -33.54
CA HIS A 13 66.85 -35.34 -33.87
C HIS A 13 67.07 -36.81 -33.48
N ARG A 14 66.60 -37.21 -32.29
CA ARG A 14 66.74 -38.60 -31.82
C ARG A 14 65.86 -39.58 -32.58
N LEU A 15 64.69 -39.15 -33.04
CA LEU A 15 63.82 -39.97 -33.90
C LEU A 15 64.39 -40.10 -35.31
N ASP A 16 65.00 -39.04 -35.83
CA ASP A 16 65.66 -39.03 -37.14
C ASP A 16 66.85 -40.00 -37.19
N GLU A 17 67.71 -39.98 -36.17
CA GLU A 17 68.83 -40.93 -36.04
C GLU A 17 68.37 -42.40 -35.89
N ALA A 18 67.23 -42.66 -35.27
CA ALA A 18 66.79 -44.01 -34.93
C ALA A 18 65.92 -44.68 -36.02
N LEU A 19 65.07 -43.91 -36.70
CA LEU A 19 64.02 -44.41 -37.58
C LEU A 19 64.12 -43.85 -39.02
N GLY A 20 65.03 -42.91 -39.24
CA GLY A 20 65.18 -42.18 -40.49
C GLY A 20 64.18 -41.03 -40.63
N PRO A 21 64.47 -40.09 -41.56
CA PRO A 21 63.82 -38.79 -41.63
C PRO A 21 62.32 -38.87 -41.90
N ASP A 22 61.90 -39.78 -42.79
CA ASP A 22 60.49 -39.89 -43.20
C ASP A 22 59.59 -40.42 -42.06
N HIS A 23 60.09 -41.38 -41.28
CA HIS A 23 59.36 -41.95 -40.15
C HIS A 23 59.35 -41.00 -38.94
N ALA A 24 60.47 -40.29 -38.70
CA ALA A 24 60.57 -39.27 -37.65
C ALA A 24 59.62 -38.09 -37.91
N ALA A 25 59.52 -37.65 -39.17
CA ALA A 25 58.59 -36.61 -39.59
C ALA A 25 57.13 -37.04 -39.37
N THR A 26 56.76 -38.26 -39.78
CA THR A 26 55.40 -38.78 -39.61
C THR A 26 55.00 -38.89 -38.14
N LEU A 27 55.91 -39.34 -37.27
CA LEU A 27 55.65 -39.41 -35.82
C LEU A 27 55.56 -38.01 -35.20
N MET A 28 56.39 -37.07 -35.63
CA MET A 28 56.31 -35.68 -35.17
C MET A 28 55.01 -34.99 -35.61
N ASP A 29 54.52 -35.29 -36.81
CA ASP A 29 53.26 -34.75 -37.33
C ASP A 29 52.03 -35.34 -36.62
N SER A 30 52.18 -36.55 -36.06
CA SER A 30 51.15 -37.20 -35.23
C SER A 30 51.11 -36.71 -33.77
N LEU A 31 52.14 -36.00 -33.31
CA LEU A 31 52.10 -35.33 -32.02
C LEU A 31 51.13 -34.14 -32.11
N SER A 32 50.35 -33.93 -31.05
CA SER A 32 49.36 -32.84 -30.98
C SER A 32 49.97 -31.52 -31.48
N PRO A 33 49.32 -30.79 -32.41
CA PRO A 33 49.87 -29.56 -33.00
C PRO A 33 50.13 -28.45 -31.98
N ILE A 34 49.54 -28.58 -30.78
CA ILE A 34 49.60 -27.60 -29.70
C ILE A 34 50.81 -27.91 -28.81
N PRO A 35 51.76 -26.96 -28.66
CA PRO A 35 52.90 -27.17 -27.78
C PRO A 35 52.45 -27.30 -26.32
N TRP A 36 53.09 -28.18 -25.55
CA TRP A 36 52.76 -28.43 -24.13
C TRP A 36 52.87 -27.20 -23.24
N THR A 37 53.51 -26.14 -23.73
CA THR A 37 53.58 -24.81 -23.10
C THR A 37 52.27 -24.02 -23.19
N GLU A 38 51.35 -24.37 -24.08
CA GLU A 38 50.02 -23.78 -24.19
C GLU A 38 48.97 -24.52 -23.35
N LEU A 39 49.31 -25.67 -22.77
CA LEU A 39 48.43 -26.40 -21.87
C LEU A 39 48.46 -25.77 -20.47
N ALA A 40 47.28 -25.47 -19.93
CA ALA A 40 47.12 -24.98 -18.56
C ALA A 40 47.81 -25.94 -17.58
N THR A 41 48.70 -25.40 -16.77
CA THR A 41 49.41 -26.15 -15.74
C THR A 41 48.52 -26.40 -14.53
N LYS A 42 48.94 -27.32 -13.65
CA LYS A 42 48.24 -27.52 -12.37
C LYS A 42 48.22 -26.27 -11.50
N GLU A 43 49.22 -25.40 -11.65
CA GLU A 43 49.32 -24.13 -10.94
C GLU A 43 48.30 -23.13 -11.50
N ASP A 44 48.19 -23.00 -12.83
CA ASP A 44 47.16 -22.17 -13.47
C ASP A 44 45.73 -22.58 -13.06
N LEU A 45 45.48 -23.89 -12.94
CA LEU A 45 44.19 -24.42 -12.48
C LEU A 45 43.95 -24.15 -10.98
N ALA A 46 44.99 -24.16 -10.16
CA ALA A 46 44.90 -23.82 -8.74
C ALA A 46 44.62 -22.33 -8.54
N ASP A 47 45.26 -21.47 -9.33
CA ASP A 47 45.03 -20.03 -9.34
C ASP A 47 43.61 -19.70 -9.80
N LEU A 48 43.15 -20.33 -10.88
CA LEU A 48 41.77 -20.20 -11.34
C LEU A 48 40.77 -20.65 -10.27
N ARG A 49 41.05 -21.76 -9.58
CA ARG A 49 40.20 -22.24 -8.48
C ARG A 49 40.13 -21.22 -7.35
N ALA A 50 41.26 -20.66 -6.94
CA ALA A 50 41.31 -19.63 -5.90
C ALA A 50 40.58 -18.34 -6.32
N GLU A 51 40.70 -17.91 -7.58
CA GLU A 51 39.94 -16.77 -8.10
C GLU A 51 38.43 -17.04 -8.08
N LEU A 52 38.02 -18.24 -8.47
CA LEU A 52 36.61 -18.64 -8.44
C LEU A 52 36.06 -18.66 -7.01
N ASP A 53 36.79 -19.23 -6.05
CA ASP A 53 36.39 -19.26 -4.64
C ASP A 53 36.21 -17.83 -4.11
N LEU A 54 37.14 -16.91 -4.39
CA LEU A 54 37.01 -15.49 -4.03
C LEU A 54 35.82 -14.80 -4.68
N ARG A 55 35.48 -15.17 -5.92
CA ARG A 55 34.30 -14.64 -6.61
C ARG A 55 33.01 -15.18 -5.99
N PHE A 56 32.98 -16.44 -5.58
CA PHE A 56 31.83 -17.02 -4.87
C PHE A 56 31.64 -16.40 -3.49
N ASP A 57 32.71 -16.23 -2.71
CA ASP A 57 32.63 -15.53 -1.42
C ASP A 57 32.05 -14.11 -1.56
N ARG A 58 32.43 -13.40 -2.64
CA ARG A 58 31.87 -12.07 -2.95
C ARG A 58 30.39 -12.14 -3.32
N VAL A 59 29.97 -13.20 -4.00
CA VAL A 59 28.55 -13.41 -4.33
C VAL A 59 27.75 -13.70 -3.07
N ASP A 60 28.25 -14.54 -2.17
CA ASP A 60 27.60 -14.86 -0.90
C ASP A 60 27.42 -13.60 -0.04
N LEU A 61 28.47 -12.79 0.11
CA LEU A 61 28.38 -11.48 0.79
C LEU A 61 27.35 -10.54 0.18
N ARG A 62 27.14 -10.59 -1.15
CA ARG A 62 26.10 -9.79 -1.80
C ARG A 62 24.70 -10.34 -1.52
N PHE A 63 24.54 -11.65 -1.41
CA PHE A 63 23.26 -12.25 -1.01
C PHE A 63 22.92 -11.94 0.44
N GLU A 64 23.87 -12.00 1.36
CA GLU A 64 23.65 -11.56 2.75
C GLU A 64 23.19 -10.10 2.84
N GLN A 65 23.77 -9.22 2.02
CA GLN A 65 23.33 -7.81 1.93
C GLN A 65 21.93 -7.65 1.34
N ILE A 66 21.53 -8.54 0.43
CA ILE A 66 20.18 -8.56 -0.14
C ILE A 66 19.19 -9.02 0.93
N ASP A 67 19.49 -10.06 1.69
CA ASP A 67 18.65 -10.57 2.77
C ASP A 67 18.41 -9.49 3.83
N LEU A 68 19.48 -8.81 4.27
CA LEU A 68 19.37 -7.66 5.20
C LEU A 68 18.48 -6.53 4.67
N ARG A 69 18.45 -6.31 3.34
CA ARG A 69 17.57 -5.31 2.73
C ARG A 69 16.12 -5.79 2.71
N PHE A 70 15.87 -7.08 2.49
CA PHE A 70 14.54 -7.63 2.57
C PHE A 70 13.98 -7.57 4.00
N ASP A 71 14.78 -7.88 5.02
CA ASP A 71 14.38 -7.71 6.43
C ASP A 71 13.98 -6.25 6.74
N GLN A 72 14.73 -5.29 6.19
CA GLN A 72 14.39 -3.86 6.33
C GLN A 72 13.11 -3.47 5.59
N ILE A 73 12.83 -4.11 4.44
CA ILE A 73 11.59 -3.89 3.69
C ILE A 73 10.41 -4.45 4.47
N ASP A 74 10.51 -5.66 5.02
CA ASP A 74 9.46 -6.29 5.82
C ASP A 74 9.13 -5.45 7.06
N ALA A 75 10.16 -5.00 7.80
CA ALA A 75 9.95 -4.11 8.93
C ALA A 75 9.28 -2.77 8.56
N ARG A 76 9.48 -2.27 7.33
CA ARG A 76 8.77 -1.08 6.83
C ARG A 76 7.32 -1.38 6.47
N PHE A 77 7.02 -2.57 5.96
CA PHE A 77 5.65 -2.99 5.69
C PHE A 77 4.86 -3.16 6.99
N ASP A 78 5.45 -3.77 8.02
CA ASP A 78 4.83 -3.86 9.35
C ASP A 78 4.46 -2.48 9.92
N GLN A 79 5.35 -1.49 9.74
CA GLN A 79 5.08 -0.10 10.15
C GLN A 79 3.96 0.56 9.34
N ILE A 80 3.84 0.21 8.05
CA ILE A 80 2.77 0.70 7.18
C ILE A 80 1.44 0.11 7.64
N ASP A 81 1.38 -1.18 7.91
CA ASP A 81 0.17 -1.87 8.37
C ASP A 81 -0.32 -1.30 9.70
N ALA A 82 0.57 -1.12 10.68
CA ALA A 82 0.25 -0.49 11.96
C ALA A 82 -0.26 0.96 11.81
N ARG A 83 0.17 1.69 10.76
CA ARG A 83 -0.35 3.02 10.46
C ARG A 83 -1.75 2.95 9.86
N PHE A 84 -2.03 1.97 8.99
CA PHE A 84 -3.36 1.77 8.43
C PHE A 84 -4.37 1.37 9.49
N GLU A 85 -4.04 0.45 10.40
CA GLU A 85 -4.91 0.10 11.54
C GLU A 85 -5.28 1.32 12.39
N ARG A 86 -4.32 2.23 12.61
CA ARG A 86 -4.59 3.48 13.35
C ARG A 86 -5.48 4.44 12.55
N ILE A 87 -5.38 4.44 11.22
CA ILE A 87 -6.26 5.24 10.36
C ILE A 87 -7.68 4.70 10.42
N ASP A 88 -7.86 3.38 10.31
CA ASP A 88 -9.17 2.72 10.37
C ASP A 88 -9.86 3.00 11.71
N ALA A 89 -9.15 2.85 12.83
CA ALA A 89 -9.68 3.18 14.16
C ALA A 89 -10.13 4.65 14.29
N ARG A 90 -9.46 5.59 13.59
CA ARG A 90 -9.88 7.00 13.56
C ARG A 90 -11.12 7.20 12.70
N PHE A 91 -11.27 6.46 11.61
CA PHE A 91 -12.48 6.50 10.79
C PHE A 91 -13.68 5.96 11.57
N ASP A 92 -13.53 4.82 12.26
CA ASP A 92 -14.58 4.27 13.13
C ASP A 92 -15.03 5.28 14.20
N GLN A 93 -14.07 6.01 14.78
CA GLN A 93 -14.38 7.07 15.75
C GLN A 93 -15.16 8.23 15.11
N VAL A 94 -14.81 8.62 13.89
CA VAL A 94 -15.52 9.68 13.15
C VAL A 94 -16.94 9.23 12.83
N ASP A 95 -17.13 8.02 12.33
CA ASP A 95 -18.44 7.46 12.00
C ASP A 95 -19.34 7.36 13.24
N GLY A 96 -18.78 6.94 14.38
CA GLY A 96 -19.49 6.95 15.66
C GLY A 96 -19.93 8.36 16.09
N ARG A 97 -19.09 9.37 15.89
CA ARG A 97 -19.44 10.78 16.18
C ARG A 97 -20.51 11.31 15.24
N LEU A 98 -20.46 10.97 13.96
CA LEU A 98 -21.47 11.37 12.98
C LEU A 98 -22.83 10.74 13.32
N THR A 99 -22.85 9.45 13.64
CA THR A 99 -24.06 8.75 14.08
C THR A 99 -24.70 9.42 15.31
N LEU A 100 -23.89 9.84 16.28
CA LEU A 100 -24.38 10.56 17.46
C LEU A 100 -24.95 11.94 17.11
N ILE A 101 -24.30 12.65 16.19
CA ILE A 101 -24.75 13.97 15.73
C ILE A 101 -26.09 13.82 14.99
N ASP A 102 -26.22 12.84 14.11
CA ASP A 102 -27.46 12.56 13.38
C ASP A 102 -28.60 12.26 14.33
N GLY A 103 -28.38 11.36 15.32
CA GLY A 103 -29.39 11.06 16.34
C GLY A 103 -29.79 12.28 17.17
N ARG A 104 -28.84 13.16 17.53
CA ARG A 104 -29.16 14.42 18.25
C ARG A 104 -30.00 15.35 17.38
N PHE A 105 -29.65 15.51 16.11
CA PHE A 105 -30.42 16.33 15.17
C PHE A 105 -31.84 15.81 14.97
N GLU A 106 -32.04 14.50 14.88
CA GLU A 106 -33.38 13.91 14.78
C GLU A 106 -34.24 14.25 15.99
N VAL A 107 -33.69 14.12 17.21
CA VAL A 107 -34.37 14.46 18.46
C VAL A 107 -34.70 15.95 18.52
N GLU A 108 -33.74 16.82 18.22
CA GLU A 108 -33.92 18.27 18.25
C GLU A 108 -34.99 18.72 17.25
N MET A 109 -34.98 18.17 16.03
CA MET A 109 -36.01 18.42 15.02
C MET A 109 -37.39 17.91 15.43
N ALA A 110 -37.47 16.77 16.13
CA ALA A 110 -38.72 16.26 16.66
C ALA A 110 -39.30 17.18 17.75
N LEU A 111 -38.45 17.67 18.67
CA LEU A 111 -38.86 18.62 19.71
C LEU A 111 -39.35 19.94 19.10
N LEU A 112 -38.58 20.54 18.17
CA LEU A 112 -38.97 21.78 17.49
C LEU A 112 -40.30 21.64 16.74
N ARG A 113 -40.53 20.50 16.07
CA ARG A 113 -41.82 20.22 15.43
C ARG A 113 -42.96 20.11 16.44
N GLY A 114 -42.70 19.52 17.60
CA GLY A 114 -43.65 19.43 18.71
C GLY A 114 -44.02 20.82 19.26
N GLU A 115 -43.01 21.62 19.63
CA GLU A 115 -43.19 22.99 20.14
C GLU A 115 -43.97 23.86 19.15
N LEU A 116 -43.65 23.79 17.86
CA LEU A 116 -44.38 24.52 16.82
C LEU A 116 -45.84 24.07 16.70
N ALA A 117 -46.10 22.75 16.82
CA ALA A 117 -47.45 22.21 16.77
C ALA A 117 -48.29 22.68 17.97
N GLU A 118 -47.72 22.70 19.18
CA GLU A 118 -48.36 23.21 20.39
C GLU A 118 -48.65 24.71 20.30
N PHE A 119 -47.68 25.50 19.84
CA PHE A 119 -47.85 26.93 19.63
C PHE A 119 -48.98 27.21 18.64
N ARG A 120 -48.99 26.50 17.50
CA ARG A 120 -50.05 26.61 16.49
C ARG A 120 -51.42 26.24 17.06
N ALA A 121 -51.51 25.19 17.86
CA ALA A 121 -52.76 24.77 18.50
C ALA A 121 -53.26 25.81 19.50
N THR A 122 -52.37 26.38 20.32
CA THR A 122 -52.69 27.41 21.32
C THR A 122 -53.18 28.69 20.65
N LEU A 123 -52.46 29.18 19.64
CA LEU A 123 -52.89 30.34 18.84
C LEU A 123 -54.27 30.11 18.21
N SER A 124 -54.49 28.93 17.62
CA SER A 124 -55.79 28.60 17.02
C SER A 124 -56.91 28.60 18.06
N ALA A 125 -56.66 28.04 19.25
CA ALA A 125 -57.65 27.99 20.32
C ALA A 125 -57.99 29.40 20.86
N ASP A 126 -56.98 30.24 21.05
CA ASP A 126 -57.17 31.63 21.51
C ASP A 126 -57.91 32.47 20.47
N LEU A 127 -57.56 32.36 19.19
CA LEU A 127 -58.28 33.02 18.10
C LEU A 127 -59.74 32.58 18.04
N MET A 128 -60.03 31.28 18.18
CA MET A 128 -61.41 30.77 18.23
C MET A 128 -62.18 31.31 19.43
N ARG A 129 -61.55 31.34 20.62
CA ARG A 129 -62.15 31.92 21.81
C ARG A 129 -62.47 33.41 21.62
N GLN A 130 -61.53 34.19 21.09
CA GLN A 130 -61.74 35.61 20.81
C GLN A 130 -62.87 35.82 19.79
N LEU A 131 -62.92 35.02 18.72
CA LEU A 131 -63.98 35.10 17.72
C LEU A 131 -65.36 34.87 18.35
N VAL A 132 -65.52 33.85 19.19
CA VAL A 132 -66.78 33.56 19.91
C VAL A 132 -67.16 34.72 20.82
N VAL A 133 -66.21 35.28 21.58
CA VAL A 133 -66.45 36.41 22.48
C VAL A 133 -66.89 37.66 21.70
N ILE A 134 -66.22 37.97 20.60
CA ILE A 134 -66.57 39.11 19.73
C ILE A 134 -67.96 38.90 19.12
N HIS A 135 -68.27 37.69 18.65
CA HIS A 135 -69.59 37.39 18.09
C HIS A 135 -70.70 37.51 19.16
N ALA A 136 -70.46 37.00 20.37
CA ALA A 136 -71.40 37.15 21.48
C ALA A 136 -71.62 38.62 21.86
N ALA A 137 -70.55 39.42 21.93
CA ALA A 137 -70.62 40.85 22.26
C ALA A 137 -71.38 41.65 21.18
N THR A 138 -71.14 41.35 19.90
CA THR A 138 -71.86 41.99 18.78
C THR A 138 -73.35 41.62 18.79
N VAL A 139 -73.71 40.37 19.05
CA VAL A 139 -75.11 39.95 19.23
C VAL A 139 -75.78 40.66 20.41
N ALA A 140 -75.12 40.72 21.57
CA ALA A 140 -75.66 41.40 22.75
C ALA A 140 -75.90 42.90 22.50
N LEU A 141 -74.99 43.56 21.77
CA LEU A 141 -75.14 44.96 21.37
C LEU A 141 -76.34 45.16 20.43
N ILE A 142 -76.52 44.29 19.44
CA ILE A 142 -77.68 44.34 18.52
C ILE A 142 -78.99 44.18 19.30
N VAL A 143 -79.08 43.19 20.19
CA VAL A 143 -80.28 42.97 21.02
C VAL A 143 -80.55 44.17 21.92
N GLY A 144 -79.53 44.73 22.57
CA GLY A 144 -79.67 45.93 23.41
C GLY A 144 -80.20 47.14 22.65
N LEU A 145 -79.74 47.35 21.41
CA LEU A 145 -80.25 48.42 20.54
C LEU A 145 -81.70 48.19 20.10
N LEU A 146 -82.09 46.94 19.81
CA LEU A 146 -83.45 46.61 19.36
C LEU A 146 -84.50 46.68 20.47
N TYR A 147 -84.17 46.28 21.70
CA TYR A 147 -85.14 46.17 22.82
C TYR A 147 -84.98 47.25 23.91
N GLY A 148 -83.81 47.87 24.03
CA GLY A 148 -83.56 48.92 25.04
C GLY A 148 -84.05 50.31 24.64
N GLY A 149 -84.17 50.59 23.33
CA GLY A 149 -84.64 51.88 22.80
C GLY A 149 -86.10 52.20 23.13
N SER A 150 -86.92 51.21 23.47
CA SER A 150 -88.34 51.39 23.82
C SER A 150 -88.58 51.89 25.25
N ALA A 151 -87.58 51.92 26.13
CA ALA A 151 -87.74 52.34 27.53
C ALA A 151 -87.52 53.84 27.78
N LEU A 152 -87.07 54.61 26.77
CA LEU A 152 -86.75 56.04 26.90
C LEU A 152 -87.75 56.98 26.20
N LEU A 153 -88.82 56.45 25.60
CA LEU A 153 -89.83 57.22 24.85
C LEU A 153 -91.27 57.08 25.40
N GLY A 154 -91.45 56.56 26.62
CA GLY A 154 -92.74 56.45 27.31
C GLY A 154 -92.88 57.44 28.44
#